data_AF-A0A2M9WKL6-F1
#
_entry.id   AF-A0A2M9WKL6-F1
#
_cell.length_a   1.000
_cell.length_b   1.000
_cell.length_c   1.000
_cell.angle_alpha   90.00
_cell.angle_beta   90.00
_cell.angle_gamma   90.00
#
_symmetry.space_group_name_H-M   'P 1'
#
loop_
_entity.id
_entity.type
_entity.pdbx_description
1 polymer ?
#
loop_
_entity_poly.entity_id
_entity_poly.type
_entity_poly.pdbx_seq_one_letter_code
_entity_poly.pdbx_strand_id
1 'polypeptide(L)'
;FKDVVLMNRLLEVANKVKTIMDKTPILITFRSKKFGGKTELDSEDAYLNLVKIAIDFKLGNAIDIEHDHVSDRIAGLIQDAKAKELGVVLS
;
A
#
# COMPACT_ATOMS: atom_id res chain seq x y z
N PHE A 1 18.13 -3.67 -11.05
CA PHE A 1 17.74 -5.09 -11.13
C PHE A 1 17.11 -5.63 -9.85
N LYS A 2 17.71 -5.42 -8.67
CA LYS A 2 17.16 -5.91 -7.37
C LYS A 2 15.75 -5.40 -7.07
N ASP A 3 15.49 -4.12 -7.31
CA ASP A 3 14.18 -3.50 -7.00
C ASP A 3 13.05 -4.01 -7.91
N VAL A 4 13.36 -4.28 -9.18
CA VAL A 4 12.43 -4.90 -10.13
C VAL A 4 12.05 -6.32 -9.68
N VAL A 5 13.00 -7.08 -9.14
CA VAL A 5 12.73 -8.42 -8.59
C VAL A 5 11.86 -8.35 -7.34
N LEU A 6 12.10 -7.37 -6.45
CA LEU A 6 11.29 -7.17 -5.26
C LEU A 6 9.86 -6.74 -5.61
N MET A 7 9.70 -5.88 -6.62
CA MET A 7 8.39 -5.48 -7.12
C MET A 7 7.60 -6.67 -7.68
N ASN A 8 8.23 -7.47 -8.54
CA ASN A 8 7.57 -8.65 -9.11
C ASN A 8 7.13 -9.64 -8.03
N ARG A 9 7.94 -9.82 -6.99
CA ARG A 9 7.58 -10.64 -5.83
C ARG A 9 6.38 -10.08 -5.06
N LEU A 10 6.32 -8.77 -4.85
CA LEU A 10 5.17 -8.13 -4.19
C LEU A 10 3.88 -8.39 -4.98
N LEU A 11 3.91 -8.18 -6.29
CA LEU A 11 2.77 -8.42 -7.17
C LEU A 11 2.36 -9.90 -7.16
N GLU A 12 3.34 -10.81 -7.22
CA GLU A 12 3.11 -12.26 -7.19
C GLU A 12 2.44 -12.68 -5.89
N VAL A 13 2.94 -12.22 -4.74
CA VAL A 13 2.37 -12.52 -3.42
C VAL A 13 0.96 -11.95 -3.30
N ALA A 14 0.75 -10.69 -3.68
CA ALA A 14 -0.58 -10.07 -3.64
C ALA A 14 -1.60 -10.84 -4.48
N ASN A 15 -1.22 -11.27 -5.69
CA ASN A 15 -2.08 -12.07 -6.56
C ASN A 15 -2.38 -13.45 -5.96
N LYS A 16 -1.37 -14.14 -5.41
CA LYS A 16 -1.57 -15.42 -4.71
C LYS A 16 -2.54 -15.28 -3.54
N VAL A 17 -2.38 -14.25 -2.73
CA VAL A 17 -3.27 -13.97 -1.59
C VAL A 17 -4.69 -13.73 -2.08
N LYS A 18 -4.90 -12.90 -3.12
CA LYS A 18 -6.23 -12.71 -3.72
C LYS A 18 -6.86 -14.01 -4.20
N THR A 19 -6.11 -14.87 -4.89
CA THR A 19 -6.61 -16.16 -5.37
C THR A 19 -7.04 -17.06 -4.21
N ILE A 20 -6.29 -17.09 -3.10
CA ILE A 20 -6.62 -17.90 -1.92
C ILE A 20 -7.84 -17.34 -1.18
N MET A 21 -7.95 -16.01 -1.10
CA MET A 21 -9.01 -15.33 -0.34
C MET A 21 -10.34 -15.26 -1.10
N ASP A 22 -10.34 -15.57 -2.41
CA ASP A 22 -11.50 -15.60 -3.33
C ASP A 22 -12.35 -14.32 -3.25
N LYS A 23 -13.41 -14.34 -2.45
CA LYS A 23 -14.36 -13.22 -2.29
C LYS A 23 -14.10 -12.35 -1.06
N THR A 24 -13.15 -12.74 -0.21
CA THR A 24 -12.87 -12.02 1.03
C THR A 24 -12.12 -10.72 0.70
N PRO A 25 -12.65 -9.54 1.07
CA PRO A 25 -11.97 -8.28 0.82
C PRO A 25 -10.62 -8.22 1.53
N ILE A 26 -9.59 -7.75 0.83
CA ILE A 26 -8.23 -7.61 1.34
C ILE A 26 -7.93 -6.13 1.59
N LEU A 27 -7.59 -5.80 2.84
CA LEU A 27 -6.96 -4.54 3.21
C LEU A 27 -5.43 -4.70 3.12
N ILE A 28 -4.79 -3.82 2.37
CA ILE A 28 -3.33 -3.73 2.34
C ILE A 28 -2.87 -2.71 3.37
N THR A 29 -1.94 -3.10 4.23
CA THR A 29 -1.33 -2.24 5.24
C THR A 29 0.17 -2.37 5.18
N PHE A 30 0.85 -1.26 4.90
CA PHE A 30 2.27 -1.12 5.22
C PHE A 30 2.35 -0.33 6.52
N ARG A 31 2.80 -0.97 7.59
CA ARG A 31 2.94 -0.32 8.89
C ARG A 31 4.38 0.11 9.09
N SER A 32 4.62 1.39 9.28
CA SER A 32 5.96 1.92 9.54
C SER A 32 6.43 1.58 10.96
N LYS A 33 7.75 1.55 11.17
CA LYS A 33 8.35 1.29 12.49
C LYS A 33 7.89 2.27 13.57
N LYS A 34 7.63 3.54 13.19
CA LYS A 34 7.06 4.57 14.08
C LYS A 34 5.72 4.13 14.68
N PHE A 35 4.91 3.41 13.91
CA PHE A 35 3.61 2.89 14.33
C PHE A 35 3.64 1.39 14.67
N GLY A 36 4.80 0.86 15.08
CA GLY A 36 4.96 -0.53 15.54
C GLY A 36 5.19 -1.56 14.44
N GLY A 37 5.49 -1.10 13.22
CA GLY A 37 5.90 -1.95 12.10
C GLY A 37 7.27 -2.60 12.31
N LYS A 38 7.52 -3.71 11.60
CA LYS A 38 8.77 -4.48 11.73
C LYS A 38 9.93 -3.91 10.92
N THR A 39 9.63 -3.20 9.83
CA THR A 39 10.63 -2.72 8.87
C THR A 39 10.75 -1.22 9.00
N GLU A 40 11.99 -0.76 9.15
CA GLU A 40 12.34 0.64 8.99
C GLU A 40 12.33 0.94 7.50
N LEU A 41 11.47 1.87 7.07
CA LEU A 41 11.53 2.41 5.72
C LEU A 41 12.50 3.57 5.76
N ASP A 42 13.44 3.59 4.81
CA ASP A 42 14.59 4.51 4.81
C ASP A 42 14.18 6.00 4.73
N SER A 43 12.93 6.29 4.33
CA SER A 43 12.37 7.65 4.28
C SER A 43 10.84 7.65 4.22
N GLU A 44 10.25 8.83 4.45
CA GLU A 44 8.83 9.11 4.16
C GLU A 44 8.48 8.82 2.69
N ASP A 45 9.37 9.17 1.76
CA ASP A 45 9.17 8.90 0.34
C ASP A 45 9.10 7.40 0.03
N ALA A 46 9.90 6.58 0.73
CA ALA A 46 9.87 5.13 0.55
C ALA A 46 8.49 4.56 0.94
N TYR A 47 7.90 5.04 2.03
CA TYR A 47 6.54 4.68 2.43
C TYR A 47 5.50 5.11 1.39
N LEU A 48 5.49 6.40 1.04
CA LEU A 48 4.47 6.96 0.15
C LEU A 48 4.53 6.33 -1.24
N ASN A 49 5.72 6.02 -1.75
CA ASN A 49 5.89 5.30 -3.01
C ASN A 49 5.33 3.88 -2.93
N LEU A 50 5.54 3.18 -1.82
CA LEU A 50 5.03 1.81 -1.63
C LEU A 50 3.50 1.79 -1.57
N VAL A 51 2.89 2.76 -0.90
CA VAL A 51 1.43 2.96 -0.89
C VAL A 51 0.91 3.28 -2.29
N LYS A 52 1.59 4.18 -3.02
CA LYS A 52 1.24 4.52 -4.42
C LYS A 52 1.26 3.30 -5.34
N ILE A 53 2.29 2.46 -5.23
CA ILE A 53 2.38 1.19 -5.95
C ILE A 53 1.20 0.28 -5.62
N ALA A 54 0.86 0.14 -4.33
CA ALA A 54 -0.27 -0.70 -3.95
C ALA A 54 -1.61 -0.22 -4.52
N ILE A 55 -1.79 1.09 -4.63
CA ILE A 55 -2.95 1.73 -5.25
C ILE A 55 -2.95 1.49 -6.77
N ASP A 56 -1.84 1.80 -7.45
CA ASP A 56 -1.76 1.77 -8.92
C ASP A 56 -1.99 0.38 -9.50
N PHE A 57 -1.45 -0.64 -8.83
CA PHE A 57 -1.60 -2.05 -9.18
C PHE A 57 -2.81 -2.71 -8.51
N LYS A 58 -3.64 -1.93 -7.78
CA LYS A 58 -4.82 -2.40 -7.03
C LYS A 58 -4.52 -3.67 -6.24
N LEU A 59 -3.50 -3.69 -5.39
CA LEU A 59 -3.03 -4.93 -4.72
C LEU A 59 -4.01 -5.54 -3.71
N GLY A 60 -5.07 -4.82 -3.35
CA GLY A 60 -6.20 -5.31 -2.54
C GLY A 60 -7.48 -4.60 -2.92
N ASN A 61 -8.46 -4.63 -2.01
CA ASN A 61 -9.73 -3.91 -2.12
C ASN A 61 -9.72 -2.58 -1.36
N ALA A 62 -8.84 -2.46 -0.37
CA ALA A 62 -8.62 -1.24 0.38
C ALA A 62 -7.15 -1.05 0.73
N ILE A 63 -6.76 0.18 1.04
CA ILE A 63 -5.41 0.58 1.46
C ILE A 63 -5.48 1.34 2.79
N ASP A 64 -4.60 1.00 3.72
CA ASP A 64 -4.33 1.75 4.95
C ASP A 64 -3.27 2.81 4.69
N ILE A 65 -3.54 4.06 5.08
CA ILE A 65 -2.65 5.20 4.90
C ILE A 65 -2.45 5.88 6.27
N GLU A 66 -1.20 5.96 6.73
CA GLU A 66 -0.83 6.59 7.99
C GLU A 66 -0.98 8.13 7.90
N HIS A 67 -1.64 8.78 8.87
CA HIS A 67 -1.96 10.22 8.83
C HIS A 67 -0.74 11.14 9.09
N ASP A 68 0.33 10.61 9.66
CA ASP A 68 1.49 11.36 10.17
C ASP A 68 2.50 11.76 9.06
N HIS A 69 1.98 12.02 7.87
CA HIS A 69 2.71 12.41 6.67
C HIS A 69 2.20 13.75 6.13
N VAL A 70 2.94 14.36 5.19
CA VAL A 70 2.56 15.66 4.60
C VAL A 70 1.14 15.63 4.01
N SER A 71 0.26 16.47 4.55
CA SER A 71 -1.20 16.47 4.28
C SER A 71 -1.56 16.46 2.79
N ASP A 72 -0.87 17.26 1.97
CA ASP A 72 -1.17 17.35 0.53
C ASP A 72 -0.85 16.05 -0.21
N ARG A 73 0.19 15.32 0.23
CA ARG A 73 0.58 14.05 -0.37
C ARG A 73 -0.40 12.94 0.00
N ILE A 74 -0.87 12.95 1.24
CA ILE A 74 -1.90 12.03 1.71
C ILE A 74 -3.22 12.28 0.98
N ALA A 75 -3.62 13.54 0.80
CA ALA A 75 -4.78 13.89 0.01
C ALA A 75 -4.67 13.36 -1.44
N GLY A 76 -3.48 13.46 -2.06
CA GLY A 76 -3.20 12.88 -3.37
C GLY A 76 -3.39 11.36 -3.40
N LEU A 77 -2.82 10.63 -2.43
CA LEU A 77 -2.99 9.18 -2.34
C LEU A 77 -4.45 8.75 -2.11
N ILE A 78 -5.21 9.50 -1.31
CA ILE A 78 -6.64 9.26 -1.11
C ILE A 78 -7.41 9.44 -2.43
N GLN A 79 -7.10 10.49 -3.19
CA GLN A 79 -7.73 10.73 -4.49
C GLN A 79 -7.40 9.61 -5.48
N ASP A 80 -6.13 9.20 -5.56
CA ASP A 80 -5.70 8.10 -6.42
C ASP A 80 -6.40 6.78 -6.05
N ALA A 81 -6.49 6.46 -4.77
CA ALA A 81 -7.19 5.27 -4.28
C ALA A 81 -8.67 5.29 -4.68
N LYS A 82 -9.35 6.42 -4.49
CA LYS A 82 -10.75 6.60 -4.90
C LYS A 82 -10.93 6.48 -6.42
N ALA A 83 -10.04 7.07 -7.21
CA ALA A 83 -10.07 6.95 -8.68
C ALA A 83 -9.84 5.51 -9.16
N LYS A 84 -9.19 4.69 -8.34
CA LYS A 84 -9.00 3.25 -8.55
C LYS A 84 -10.07 2.39 -7.87
N GLU A 85 -11.11 2.99 -7.31
CA GLU A 85 -12.22 2.30 -6.62
C GLU A 85 -11.75 1.44 -5.42
N LEU A 86 -10.68 1.87 -4.76
CA LEU A 86 -10.18 1.24 -3.55
C LEU A 86 -10.80 1.92 -2.32
N GLY A 87 -11.15 1.12 -1.30
CA GLY A 87 -11.43 1.64 0.03
C GLY A 87 -10.19 2.27 0.65
N VAL A 88 -10.38 3.28 1.50
CA VAL A 88 -9.28 3.91 2.24
C VAL A 88 -9.56 3.81 3.72
N VAL A 89 -8.59 3.30 4.46
CA VAL A 89 -8.53 3.38 5.92
C VAL A 89 -7.43 4.39 6.26
N LEU A 90 -7.72 5.32 7.15
CA LEU A 90 -6.74 6.25 7.70
C LEU A 90 -6.40 5.80 9.11
N SER A 91 -5.10 5.66 9.41
CA SER A 91 -4.61 5.24 10.73
C SER A 91 -3.52 6.12 11.32
#